data_AF-A0A7X7AZC3-F1
#
_entry.id   AF-A0A7X7AZC3-F1
#
_cell.length_a   1.000
_cell.length_b   1.000
_cell.length_c   1.000
_cell.angle_alpha   90.00
_cell.angle_beta   90.00
_cell.angle_gamma   90.00
#
_symmetry.space_group_name_H-M   'P 1'
#
loop_
_entity.id
_entity.type
_entity.pdbx_description
1 polymer ?
#
loop_
_entity_poly.entity_id
_entity_poly.type
_entity_poly.pdbx_seq_one_letter_code
_entity_poly.pdbx_strand_id
1 'polypeptide(L)'
;VRTPPASLTDEQREMVIARYREYVRTMARPQGGRRATIARDLNLGRQQVVTAVREWASTQPSITDLSRDDLFRIERAYCAAAAAGAPLEGLAARIAQELGYSEWQVERWMDMLHDGDFSDVEEPSADQREAVISAYHEYLGGDGPPAKSLHVVLGDRFGLAPRQVHKILMEYRLDLRRVAFGF
;
A
#
# COMPACT_ATOMS: atom_id res chain seq x y z
N VAL A 1 -22.52 -2.65 34.78
CA VAL A 1 -21.48 -3.54 34.24
C VAL A 1 -21.58 -3.49 32.73
N ARG A 2 -20.59 -2.92 32.01
CA ARG A 2 -20.58 -2.99 30.54
C ARG A 2 -20.15 -4.40 30.18
N THR A 3 -21.10 -5.22 29.73
CA THR A 3 -20.82 -6.55 29.18
C THR A 3 -19.79 -6.38 28.06
N PRO A 4 -18.66 -7.12 28.08
CA PRO A 4 -17.75 -7.11 26.94
C PRO A 4 -18.55 -7.51 25.69
N PRO A 5 -18.30 -6.86 24.53
CA PRO A 5 -18.99 -7.25 23.31
C PRO A 5 -18.75 -8.74 23.06
N ALA A 6 -19.82 -9.47 22.74
CA ALA A 6 -19.74 -10.91 22.48
C ALA A 6 -18.62 -11.19 21.45
N SER A 7 -17.85 -12.25 21.65
CA SER A 7 -16.84 -12.66 20.66
C SER A 7 -17.50 -12.93 19.30
N LEU A 8 -16.86 -12.55 18.20
CA LEU A 8 -17.32 -12.89 16.86
C LEU A 8 -17.37 -14.42 16.69
N THR A 9 -18.39 -14.90 15.99
CA THR A 9 -18.42 -16.29 15.48
C THR A 9 -17.34 -16.50 14.42
N ASP A 10 -17.00 -17.76 14.14
CA ASP A 10 -16.00 -18.08 13.11
C ASP A 10 -16.42 -17.59 11.73
N GLU A 11 -17.70 -17.76 11.38
CA GLU A 11 -18.28 -17.22 10.14
C GLU A 11 -18.12 -15.70 10.05
N GLN A 12 -18.41 -14.97 11.14
CA GLN A 12 -18.23 -13.51 11.17
C GLN A 12 -16.75 -13.11 11.03
N ARG A 13 -15.83 -13.88 11.61
CA ARG A 13 -14.39 -13.66 11.47
C ARG A 13 -13.95 -13.85 10.02
N GLU A 14 -14.39 -14.93 9.38
CA GLU A 14 -14.11 -15.21 7.97
C GLU A 14 -14.64 -14.10 7.05
N MET A 15 -15.87 -13.63 7.28
CA MET A 15 -16.46 -12.53 6.52
C MET A 15 -15.66 -11.23 6.70
N VAL A 16 -15.26 -10.89 7.93
CA VAL A 16 -14.41 -9.72 8.22
C VAL A 16 -13.09 -9.81 7.48
N ILE A 17 -12.42 -10.96 7.54
CA ILE A 17 -11.12 -11.19 6.89
C ILE A 17 -11.26 -11.11 5.38
N ALA A 18 -12.26 -11.78 4.79
CA ALA A 18 -12.51 -11.77 3.35
C ALA A 18 -12.73 -10.33 2.83
N ARG A 19 -13.57 -9.54 3.52
CA ARG A 19 -13.80 -8.13 3.15
C ARG A 19 -12.54 -7.30 3.29
N TYR A 20 -11.75 -7.50 4.35
CA TYR A 20 -10.50 -6.76 4.55
C TYR A 20 -9.48 -7.07 3.45
N ARG A 21 -9.30 -8.35 3.11
CA ARG A 21 -8.43 -8.79 2.02
C ARG A 21 -8.86 -8.21 0.69
N GLU A 22 -10.15 -8.22 0.40
CA GLU A 22 -10.68 -7.66 -0.84
C GLU A 22 -10.38 -6.16 -0.96
N TYR A 23 -10.52 -5.40 0.13
CA TYR A 23 -10.11 -3.99 0.12
C TYR A 23 -8.61 -3.81 -0.15
N VAL A 24 -7.74 -4.67 0.37
CA VAL A 24 -6.29 -4.61 0.09
C VAL A 24 -6.02 -4.94 -1.37
N ARG A 25 -6.59 -6.03 -1.89
CA ARG A 25 -6.42 -6.50 -3.26
C ARG A 25 -6.87 -5.48 -4.30
N THR A 26 -8.05 -4.91 -4.10
CA THR A 26 -8.59 -3.84 -4.96
C THR A 26 -7.98 -2.48 -4.64
N MET A 27 -7.11 -2.39 -3.63
CA MET A 27 -6.55 -1.14 -3.11
C MET A 27 -7.63 -0.10 -2.78
N ALA A 28 -8.85 -0.54 -2.49
CA ALA A 28 -9.98 0.33 -2.22
C ALA A 28 -9.86 0.99 -0.83
N ARG A 29 -10.20 2.28 -0.77
CA ARG A 29 -10.04 3.18 0.37
C ARG A 29 -11.38 3.82 0.72
N PRO A 30 -12.31 3.09 1.37
CA PRO A 30 -13.60 3.65 1.72
C PRO A 30 -13.45 4.79 2.74
N GLN A 31 -14.32 5.79 2.66
CA GLN A 31 -14.37 6.92 3.59
C GLN A 31 -14.55 6.42 5.03
N GLY A 32 -13.76 6.95 5.97
CA GLY A 32 -13.74 6.49 7.36
C GLY A 32 -12.89 5.24 7.63
N GLY A 33 -12.36 4.61 6.58
CA GLY A 33 -11.40 3.52 6.66
C GLY A 33 -12.01 2.13 6.69
N ARG A 34 -11.29 1.17 6.09
CA ARG A 34 -11.73 -0.23 5.85
C ARG A 34 -12.39 -0.91 7.04
N ARG A 35 -11.77 -0.83 8.22
CA ARG A 35 -12.27 -1.51 9.43
C ARG A 35 -13.57 -0.88 9.94
N ALA A 36 -13.75 0.43 9.79
CA ALA A 36 -15.00 1.10 10.17
C ALA A 36 -16.13 0.75 9.19
N THR A 37 -15.81 0.72 7.89
CA THR A 37 -16.75 0.30 6.84
C THR A 37 -17.20 -1.14 7.06
N ILE A 38 -16.29 -2.09 7.27
CA ILE A 38 -16.62 -3.50 7.56
C ILE A 38 -17.50 -3.61 8.81
N ALA A 39 -17.17 -2.89 9.88
CA ALA A 39 -17.94 -2.91 11.12
C ALA A 39 -19.39 -2.46 10.88
N ARG A 40 -19.58 -1.36 10.14
CA ARG A 40 -20.89 -0.86 9.76
C ARG A 40 -21.65 -1.86 8.88
N ASP A 41 -21.00 -2.37 7.83
CA ASP A 41 -21.66 -3.21 6.82
C ASP A 41 -22.08 -4.58 7.38
N LEU A 42 -21.34 -5.09 8.37
CA LEU A 42 -21.63 -6.36 9.04
C LEU A 42 -22.40 -6.19 10.36
N ASN A 43 -22.77 -4.96 10.73
CA ASN A 43 -23.39 -4.63 12.02
C ASN A 43 -22.59 -5.16 13.23
N LEU A 44 -21.27 -4.97 13.20
CA LEU A 44 -20.33 -5.39 14.24
C LEU A 44 -19.72 -4.18 14.94
N GLY A 45 -19.22 -4.39 16.15
CA GLY A 45 -18.40 -3.42 16.87
C GLY A 45 -17.04 -3.24 16.20
N ARG A 46 -16.59 -1.99 16.02
CA ARG A 46 -15.29 -1.66 15.41
C ARG A 46 -14.12 -2.40 16.06
N GLN A 47 -14.14 -2.56 17.38
CA GLN A 47 -13.06 -3.26 18.09
C GLN A 47 -13.01 -4.74 17.75
N GLN A 48 -14.17 -5.39 17.54
CA GLN A 48 -14.23 -6.80 17.13
C GLN A 48 -13.58 -6.98 15.76
N VAL A 49 -13.88 -6.09 14.80
CA VAL A 49 -13.26 -6.08 13.46
C VAL A 49 -11.75 -5.84 13.54
N VAL A 50 -11.31 -4.87 14.36
CA VAL A 50 -9.88 -4.60 14.56
C VAL A 50 -9.15 -5.83 15.10
N THR A 51 -9.71 -6.48 16.13
CA THR A 51 -9.11 -7.68 16.74
C THR A 51 -9.04 -8.82 15.73
N ALA A 52 -10.14 -9.15 15.03
CA ALA A 52 -10.16 -10.24 14.06
C ALA A 52 -9.15 -10.03 12.92
N VAL A 53 -9.05 -8.81 12.38
CA VAL A 53 -8.06 -8.50 11.34
C VAL A 53 -6.63 -8.59 11.87
N ARG A 54 -6.37 -8.16 13.12
CA ARG A 54 -5.02 -8.23 13.72
C ARG A 54 -4.58 -9.66 13.99
N GLU A 55 -5.47 -10.47 14.59
CA GLU A 55 -5.22 -11.89 14.85
C GLU A 55 -4.92 -12.62 13.55
N TRP A 56 -5.76 -12.46 12.52
CA TRP A 56 -5.51 -13.05 11.21
C TRP A 56 -4.22 -12.54 10.55
N ALA A 57 -3.98 -11.22 10.56
CA ALA A 57 -2.77 -10.66 9.95
C ALA A 57 -1.48 -11.18 10.62
N SER A 58 -1.53 -11.51 11.92
CA SER A 58 -0.40 -12.11 12.63
C SER A 58 -0.07 -13.54 12.20
N THR A 59 -0.99 -14.23 11.51
CA THR A 59 -0.74 -15.57 10.95
C THR A 59 -0.22 -15.53 9.51
N GLN A 60 -0.13 -14.33 8.90
CA GLN A 60 0.37 -14.17 7.54
C GLN A 60 1.85 -13.75 7.56
N PRO A 61 2.63 -14.07 6.51
CA PRO A 61 3.98 -13.51 6.35
C PRO A 61 3.96 -11.98 6.40
N SER A 62 4.85 -11.39 7.19
CA SER A 62 4.82 -9.95 7.42
C SER A 62 5.59 -9.22 6.33
N ILE A 63 5.14 -8.01 6.02
CA ILE A 63 5.90 -7.10 5.16
C ILE A 63 7.19 -6.62 5.84
N THR A 64 7.24 -6.67 7.17
CA THR A 64 8.44 -6.32 7.95
C THR A 64 9.56 -7.33 7.79
N ASP A 65 9.25 -8.53 7.28
CA ASP A 65 10.22 -9.58 7.02
C ASP A 65 10.94 -9.37 5.68
N LEU A 66 10.44 -8.45 4.84
CA LEU A 66 11.05 -8.10 3.56
C LEU A 66 12.16 -7.05 3.76
N SER A 67 13.29 -7.27 3.09
CA SER A 67 14.36 -6.28 3.02
C SER A 67 13.96 -5.09 2.14
N ARG A 68 14.75 -4.01 2.20
CA ARG A 68 14.54 -2.86 1.31
C ARG A 68 14.72 -3.23 -0.16
N ASP A 69 15.62 -4.16 -0.46
CA ASP A 69 15.82 -4.70 -1.80
C ASP A 69 14.59 -5.47 -2.27
N ASP A 70 13.96 -6.26 -1.40
CA ASP A 70 12.73 -6.99 -1.73
C ASP A 70 11.58 -6.02 -2.02
N LEU A 71 11.38 -5.02 -1.17
CA LEU A 71 10.35 -3.99 -1.36
C LEU A 71 10.58 -3.20 -2.65
N PHE A 72 11.84 -2.87 -2.97
CA PHE A 72 12.21 -2.24 -4.24
C PHE A 72 11.86 -3.14 -5.43
N ARG A 73 12.19 -4.43 -5.39
CA ARG A 73 11.89 -5.37 -6.48
C ARG A 73 10.38 -5.50 -6.72
N ILE A 74 9.57 -5.56 -5.66
CA ILE A 74 8.11 -5.61 -5.77
C ILE A 74 7.58 -4.29 -6.35
N GLU A 75 8.04 -3.14 -5.85
CA GLU A 75 7.63 -1.82 -6.33
C GLU A 75 7.97 -1.63 -7.81
N ARG A 76 9.18 -2.02 -8.21
CA ARG A 76 9.64 -2.01 -9.61
C ARG A 76 8.77 -2.88 -10.50
N ALA A 77 8.48 -4.11 -10.08
CA ALA A 77 7.61 -5.02 -10.84
C ALA A 77 6.18 -4.46 -10.97
N TYR A 78 5.62 -3.91 -9.90
CA TYR A 78 4.31 -3.27 -9.90
C TYR A 78 4.25 -2.08 -10.86
N CYS A 79 5.21 -1.14 -10.77
CA CYS A 79 5.25 0.03 -11.63
C CYS A 79 5.48 -0.34 -13.10
N ALA A 80 6.34 -1.33 -13.39
CA ALA A 80 6.56 -1.81 -14.75
C ALA A 80 5.30 -2.43 -15.35
N ALA A 81 4.58 -3.26 -14.57
CA ALA A 81 3.32 -3.85 -15.01
C ALA A 81 2.24 -2.79 -15.27
N ALA A 82 2.13 -1.77 -14.41
CA ALA A 82 1.20 -0.66 -14.61
C ALA A 82 1.54 0.14 -15.88
N ALA A 83 2.82 0.44 -16.12
CA ALA A 83 3.27 1.12 -17.34
C ALA A 83 3.02 0.30 -18.61
N ALA A 84 3.08 -1.02 -18.52
CA ALA A 84 2.76 -1.94 -19.62
C ALA A 84 1.24 -2.14 -19.84
N GLY A 85 0.38 -1.50 -19.04
CA GLY A 85 -1.07 -1.67 -19.14
C GLY A 85 -1.56 -3.07 -18.73
N ALA A 86 -0.80 -3.78 -17.90
CA ALA A 86 -1.22 -5.09 -17.40
C ALA A 86 -2.46 -4.95 -16.49
N PRO A 87 -3.39 -5.91 -16.48
CA PRO A 87 -4.54 -5.86 -15.58
C PRO A 87 -4.09 -6.01 -14.12
N LEU A 88 -4.82 -5.36 -13.21
CA LEU A 88 -4.61 -5.50 -11.77
C LEU A 88 -4.95 -6.91 -11.28
N GLU A 89 -5.97 -7.54 -11.87
CA GLU A 89 -6.41 -8.88 -11.51
C GLU A 89 -5.24 -9.88 -11.66
N GLY A 90 -4.94 -10.60 -10.57
CA GLY A 90 -3.83 -11.55 -10.52
C GLY A 90 -2.42 -10.93 -10.60
N LEU A 91 -2.27 -9.60 -10.60
CA LEU A 91 -0.96 -8.96 -10.67
C LEU A 91 -0.08 -9.30 -9.47
N ALA A 92 -0.63 -9.19 -8.25
CA ALA A 92 0.11 -9.51 -7.03
C ALA A 92 0.58 -10.97 -6.99
N ALA A 93 -0.28 -11.91 -7.42
CA ALA A 93 0.06 -13.32 -7.51
C ALA A 93 1.20 -13.59 -8.50
N ARG A 94 1.19 -12.94 -9.68
CA ARG A 94 2.27 -13.04 -10.67
C ARG A 94 3.59 -12.51 -10.12
N ILE A 95 3.59 -11.31 -9.55
CA ILE A 95 4.79 -10.71 -8.94
C ILE A 95 5.32 -11.59 -7.80
N ALA A 96 4.44 -12.12 -6.96
CA ALA A 96 4.81 -13.01 -5.86
C ALA A 96 5.47 -14.30 -6.38
N GLN A 97 4.91 -14.91 -7.42
CA GLN A 97 5.48 -16.11 -8.05
C GLN A 97 6.85 -15.83 -8.69
N GLU A 98 6.98 -14.71 -9.42
CA GLU A 98 8.22 -14.34 -10.11
C GLU A 98 9.36 -14.02 -9.13
N LEU A 99 9.04 -13.37 -8.00
CA LEU A 99 10.04 -12.90 -7.05
C LEU A 99 10.25 -13.83 -5.84
N GLY A 100 9.39 -14.84 -5.66
CA GLY A 100 9.49 -15.82 -4.58
C GLY A 100 8.96 -15.32 -3.23
N TYR A 101 7.91 -14.49 -3.23
CA TYR A 101 7.26 -13.98 -2.02
C TYR A 101 5.86 -14.54 -1.84
N SER A 102 5.24 -14.29 -0.68
CA SER A 102 3.80 -14.56 -0.54
C SER A 102 2.98 -13.50 -1.28
N GLU A 103 1.85 -13.92 -1.85
CA GLU A 103 0.89 -13.00 -2.48
C GLU A 103 0.45 -11.90 -1.52
N TRP A 104 0.23 -12.25 -0.24
CA TRP A 104 -0.17 -11.27 0.78
C TRP A 104 0.88 -10.19 1.02
N GLN A 105 2.17 -10.52 1.06
CA GLN A 105 3.23 -9.52 1.21
C GLN A 105 3.24 -8.54 0.04
N VAL A 106 3.04 -9.05 -1.19
CA VAL A 106 2.97 -8.23 -2.40
C VAL A 106 1.71 -7.36 -2.41
N GLU A 107 0.53 -7.93 -2.16
CA GLU A 107 -0.74 -7.19 -2.02
C GLU A 107 -0.61 -6.07 -0.98
N ARG A 108 -0.01 -6.37 0.19
CA ARG A 108 0.20 -5.39 1.25
C ARG A 108 1.16 -4.28 0.85
N TRP A 109 2.25 -4.60 0.15
CA TRP A 109 3.19 -3.57 -0.28
C TRP A 109 2.59 -2.66 -1.34
N MET A 110 1.99 -3.25 -2.38
CA MET A 110 1.26 -2.51 -3.41
C MET A 110 0.22 -1.58 -2.78
N ASP A 111 -0.53 -2.08 -1.79
CA ASP A 111 -1.47 -1.28 -1.05
C ASP A 111 -0.83 -0.12 -0.28
N MET A 112 0.31 -0.34 0.39
CA MET A 112 1.01 0.67 1.19
C MET A 112 1.69 1.76 0.36
N LEU A 113 2.06 1.49 -0.89
CA LEU A 113 2.62 2.50 -1.80
C LEU A 113 1.69 3.71 -2.05
N HIS A 114 0.39 3.53 -1.77
CA HIS A 114 -0.68 4.51 -1.94
C HIS A 114 -1.32 4.91 -0.61
N ASP A 115 -0.60 4.76 0.50
CA ASP A 115 -1.09 5.11 1.85
C ASP A 115 -0.32 6.32 2.41
N GLY A 116 -1.05 7.28 2.96
CA GLY A 116 -0.47 8.48 3.54
C GLY A 116 -1.50 9.60 3.74
N ASP A 117 -1.31 10.37 4.83
CA ASP A 117 -1.96 11.66 5.03
C ASP A 117 -0.90 12.75 4.92
N PHE A 118 -1.10 13.65 3.95
CA PHE A 118 -0.23 14.76 3.61
C PHE A 118 -0.99 16.09 3.58
N SER A 119 -2.12 16.15 4.29
CA SER A 119 -2.95 17.35 4.42
C SER A 119 -2.19 18.52 5.07
N ASP A 120 -1.16 18.21 5.85
CA ASP A 120 -0.28 19.15 6.54
C ASP A 120 1.02 19.48 5.79
N VAL A 121 1.25 18.88 4.61
CA VAL A 121 2.50 19.02 3.87
C VAL A 121 2.39 20.12 2.83
N GLU A 122 3.29 21.11 2.96
CA GLU A 122 3.47 22.20 2.01
C GLU A 122 3.65 21.69 0.58
N GLU A 123 2.95 22.33 -0.36
CA GLU A 123 2.90 21.93 -1.76
C GLU A 123 4.24 22.22 -2.47
N PRO A 124 4.92 21.18 -3.02
CA PRO A 124 6.11 21.38 -3.83
C PRO A 124 5.79 22.10 -5.14
N SER A 125 6.77 22.81 -5.71
CA SER A 125 6.58 23.42 -7.03
C SER A 125 6.41 22.38 -8.14
N ALA A 126 5.86 22.80 -9.28
CA ALA A 126 5.71 21.93 -10.45
C ALA A 126 7.08 21.36 -10.92
N ASP A 127 8.10 22.22 -10.99
CA ASP A 127 9.46 21.82 -11.39
C ASP A 127 10.06 20.81 -10.39
N GLN A 128 9.84 21.01 -9.09
CA GLN A 128 10.28 20.07 -8.06
C GLN A 128 9.58 18.72 -8.18
N ARG A 129 8.27 18.73 -8.44
CA ARG A 129 7.47 17.53 -8.66
C ARG A 129 7.98 16.75 -9.88
N GLU A 130 8.19 17.42 -11.00
CA GLU A 130 8.71 16.80 -12.22
C GLU A 130 10.11 16.20 -12.00
N ALA A 131 11.02 16.95 -11.36
CA ALA A 131 12.37 16.49 -11.07
C ALA A 131 12.38 15.25 -10.15
N VAL A 132 11.52 15.22 -9.13
CA VAL A 132 11.37 14.06 -8.24
C VAL A 132 10.82 12.86 -8.99
N ILE A 133 9.80 13.03 -9.84
CA ILE A 133 9.22 11.94 -10.64
C ILE A 133 10.24 11.38 -11.63
N SER A 134 11.00 12.24 -12.32
CA SER A 134 12.07 11.82 -13.21
C SER A 134 13.13 10.99 -12.47
N ALA A 135 13.60 11.47 -11.30
CA ALA A 135 14.55 10.73 -10.49
C ALA A 135 13.97 9.43 -9.90
N TYR A 136 12.66 9.37 -9.68
CA TYR A 136 11.98 8.14 -9.28
C TYR A 136 11.98 7.11 -10.40
N HIS A 137 11.82 7.53 -11.67
CA HIS A 137 11.97 6.62 -12.82
C HIS A 137 13.40 6.11 -12.96
N GLU A 138 14.40 6.98 -12.77
CA GLU A 138 15.82 6.56 -12.70
C GLU A 138 16.03 5.51 -11.62
N TYR A 139 15.48 5.72 -10.42
CA TYR A 139 15.53 4.78 -9.31
C TYR A 139 14.90 3.42 -9.68
N LEU A 140 13.70 3.41 -10.27
CA LEU A 140 13.04 2.17 -10.69
C LEU A 140 13.81 1.44 -11.81
N GLY A 141 14.56 2.17 -12.63
CA GLY A 141 15.46 1.60 -13.65
C GLY A 141 16.80 1.10 -13.11
N GLY A 142 17.12 1.39 -11.84
CA GLY A 142 18.38 1.03 -11.21
C GLY A 142 18.44 -0.42 -10.69
N ASP A 143 19.60 -0.76 -10.12
CA ASP A 143 19.91 -2.10 -9.63
C ASP A 143 19.36 -2.39 -8.23
N GLY A 144 19.04 -1.37 -7.44
CA GLY A 144 18.63 -1.51 -6.06
C GLY A 144 18.28 -0.19 -5.37
N PRO A 145 17.74 -0.26 -4.14
CA PRO A 145 17.45 0.91 -3.35
C PRO A 145 18.73 1.63 -2.89
N PRO A 146 18.69 2.95 -2.67
CA PRO A 146 19.85 3.68 -2.16
C PRO A 146 20.16 3.31 -0.70
N ALA A 147 21.38 3.59 -0.24
CA ALA A 147 21.80 3.28 1.14
C ALA A 147 20.90 3.96 2.21
N LYS A 148 20.45 5.19 1.98
CA LYS A 148 19.45 5.90 2.80
C LYS A 148 18.05 5.72 2.21
N SER A 149 17.00 6.03 2.98
CA SER A 149 15.62 6.08 2.46
C SER A 149 15.53 6.93 1.19
N LEU A 150 14.80 6.46 0.17
CA LEU A 150 14.62 7.19 -1.09
C LEU A 150 14.09 8.60 -0.86
N HIS A 151 13.14 8.77 0.06
CA HIS A 151 12.57 10.07 0.42
C HIS A 151 13.63 11.04 0.94
N VAL A 152 14.61 10.56 1.69
CA VAL A 152 15.73 11.37 2.19
C VAL A 152 16.68 11.70 1.05
N VAL A 153 17.04 10.72 0.22
CA VAL A 153 17.97 10.93 -0.90
C VAL A 153 17.44 11.97 -1.90
N LEU A 154 16.16 11.85 -2.29
CA LEU A 154 15.55 12.81 -3.20
C LEU A 154 15.29 14.16 -2.51
N GLY A 155 14.99 14.14 -1.20
CA GLY A 155 14.83 15.36 -0.40
C GLY A 155 16.12 16.18 -0.38
N ASP A 156 17.24 15.54 -0.06
CA ASP A 156 18.58 16.14 -0.07
C ASP A 156 18.95 16.65 -1.49
N ARG A 157 18.61 15.90 -2.54
CA ARG A 157 18.93 16.26 -3.94
C ARG A 157 18.16 17.48 -4.44
N PHE A 158 16.91 17.66 -4.02
CA PHE A 158 16.00 18.68 -4.58
C PHE A 158 15.57 19.76 -3.56
N GLY A 159 16.17 19.76 -2.37
CA GLY A 159 15.86 20.74 -1.33
C GLY A 159 14.44 20.61 -0.78
N LEU A 160 13.96 19.37 -0.62
CA LEU A 160 12.62 19.04 -0.15
C LEU A 160 12.66 18.29 1.17
N ALA A 161 11.66 18.49 2.01
CA ALA A 161 11.46 17.63 3.17
C ALA A 161 11.08 16.20 2.72
N PRO A 162 11.52 15.13 3.42
CA PRO A 162 11.17 13.75 3.04
C PRO A 162 9.66 13.50 2.92
N ARG A 163 8.83 14.19 3.73
CA ARG A 163 7.36 14.11 3.63
C ARG A 163 6.81 14.71 2.33
N GLN A 164 7.45 15.76 1.79
CA GLN A 164 7.10 16.35 0.49
C GLN A 164 7.40 15.38 -0.64
N VAL A 165 8.57 14.73 -0.60
CA VAL A 165 8.91 13.67 -1.57
C VAL A 165 7.90 12.53 -1.48
N HIS A 166 7.55 12.08 -0.27
CA HIS A 166 6.58 11.00 -0.08
C HIS A 166 5.21 11.37 -0.67
N LYS A 167 4.73 12.59 -0.44
CA LYS A 167 3.51 13.12 -1.06
C LYS A 167 3.58 13.06 -2.58
N ILE A 168 4.65 13.59 -3.19
CA ILE A 168 4.83 13.57 -4.66
C ILE A 168 4.76 12.14 -5.21
N LEU A 169 5.51 11.21 -4.62
CA LEU A 169 5.57 9.83 -5.11
C LEU A 169 4.24 9.11 -4.91
N MET A 170 3.55 9.34 -3.79
CA MET A 170 2.23 8.75 -3.54
C MET A 170 1.21 9.25 -4.58
N GLU A 171 1.17 10.56 -4.84
CA GLU A 171 0.25 11.17 -5.82
C GLU A 171 0.53 10.67 -7.23
N TYR A 172 1.81 10.62 -7.62
CA TYR A 172 2.24 10.03 -8.89
C TYR A 172 1.76 8.58 -9.04
N ARG A 173 1.90 7.76 -7.99
CA ARG A 173 1.44 6.36 -8.02
C ARG A 173 -0.07 6.23 -8.05
N LEU A 174 -0.81 7.13 -7.39
CA LEU A 174 -2.27 7.18 -7.51
C LEU A 174 -2.70 7.50 -8.94
N ASP A 175 -2.04 8.45 -9.60
CA ASP A 175 -2.31 8.76 -11.01
C ASP A 175 -1.98 7.59 -11.94
N LEU A 176 -0.81 6.97 -11.74
CA LEU A 176 -0.43 5.76 -12.47
C LEU A 176 -1.48 4.66 -12.31
N ARG A 177 -1.92 4.42 -11.08
CA ARG A 177 -2.96 3.44 -10.74
C ARG A 177 -4.28 3.75 -11.46
N ARG A 178 -4.72 5.01 -11.46
CA ARG A 178 -5.95 5.46 -12.13
C ARG A 178 -5.89 5.21 -13.63
N VAL A 179 -4.78 5.57 -14.27
CA VAL A 179 -4.56 5.38 -15.71
C VAL A 179 -4.45 3.90 -16.07
N ALA A 180 -3.70 3.11 -15.30
CA ALA A 180 -3.42 1.72 -15.63
C ALA A 180 -4.60 0.77 -15.34
N PHE A 181 -5.39 1.04 -14.30
CA PHE A 181 -6.39 0.08 -13.81
C PHE A 181 -7.83 0.62 -13.75
N GLY A 182 -8.06 1.88 -14.15
CA GLY A 182 -9.42 2.42 -14.28
C GLY A 182 -10.16 2.67 -12.96
N PHE A 183 -9.44 3.12 -11.93
CA PHE A 183 -10.01 3.51 -10.63
C PHE A 183 -10.71 4.87 -10.64
#